data_AF-A0A285S5J9-F1
#
_entry.id   AF-A0A285S5J9-F1
#
_cell.length_a   1.000
_cell.length_b   1.000
_cell.length_c   1.000
_cell.angle_alpha   90.00
_cell.angle_beta   90.00
_cell.angle_gamma   90.00
#
_symmetry.space_group_name_H-M   'P 1'
#
loop_
_entity.id
_entity.type
_entity.pdbx_description
1 polymer ?
#
loop_
_entity_poly.entity_id
_entity_poly.type
_entity_poly.pdbx_seq_one_letter_code
_entity_poly.pdbx_strand_id
1 'polypeptide(L)'
;MDLIEQLKHMEKAYKEENFPESSTFELIKGELPVILSSPHSVTHFREGKLKQGEFMTGAIVKVLQKKLNCFAITKTKNDFSDPNYDDIHPYKEAVKEIVTEHHLRFLMDLHIMSSKRPNAIEIGTGVGKNVFHNTKYEGIIKESFESKSIAPVIIDELFTGGFKNTVCSDVSKSVGIPCIQIEINWRLLDLATENHQVQKVLDSLTTSIMKILKEQ
;
A
#
# COMPACT_ATOMS: atom_id res chain seq x y z
N MET A 1 -18.37 0.82 16.57
CA MET A 1 -17.56 -0.38 16.30
C MET A 1 -16.13 -0.01 16.67
N ASP A 2 -15.50 -0.83 17.50
CA ASP A 2 -14.08 -0.66 17.84
C ASP A 2 -13.21 -0.81 16.57
N LEU A 3 -12.05 -0.15 16.52
CA LEU A 3 -11.18 -0.20 15.34
C LEU A 3 -10.75 -1.64 15.00
N ILE A 4 -10.45 -2.46 16.01
CA ILE A 4 -10.01 -3.84 15.79
C ILE A 4 -11.14 -4.66 15.19
N GLU A 5 -12.36 -4.48 15.70
CA GLU A 5 -13.56 -5.12 15.15
C GLU A 5 -13.82 -4.69 13.70
N GLN A 6 -13.67 -3.40 13.41
CA GLN A 6 -13.78 -2.87 12.05
C GLN A 6 -12.75 -3.50 11.10
N LEU A 7 -11.48 -3.57 11.51
CA LEU A 7 -10.41 -4.16 10.71
C LEU A 7 -10.64 -5.65 10.47
N LYS A 8 -11.06 -6.40 11.50
CA LYS A 8 -11.40 -7.83 11.36
C LYS A 8 -12.53 -8.05 10.35
N HIS A 9 -13.57 -7.21 10.41
CA HIS A 9 -14.68 -7.28 9.46
C HIS A 9 -14.22 -7.00 8.03
N MET A 10 -13.44 -5.94 7.82
CA MET A 10 -12.90 -5.59 6.50
C MET A 10 -11.95 -6.65 5.96
N GLU A 11 -11.01 -7.13 6.77
CA GLU A 11 -10.06 -8.17 6.39
C GLU A 11 -10.79 -9.47 6.00
N LYS A 12 -11.88 -9.82 6.71
CA LYS A 12 -12.72 -10.95 6.36
C LYS A 12 -13.36 -10.78 4.97
N ALA A 13 -13.86 -9.60 4.64
CA ALA A 13 -14.42 -9.34 3.31
C ALA A 13 -13.38 -9.53 2.20
N TYR A 14 -12.13 -9.10 2.41
CA TYR A 14 -11.02 -9.35 1.48
C TYR A 14 -10.64 -10.83 1.38
N LYS A 15 -10.62 -11.57 2.50
CA LYS A 15 -10.36 -13.03 2.53
C LYS A 15 -11.40 -13.82 1.73
N GLU A 16 -12.66 -13.41 1.85
CA GLU A 16 -13.81 -14.07 1.21
C GLU A 16 -14.13 -13.50 -0.18
N GLU A 17 -13.39 -12.45 -0.60
CA GLU A 17 -13.65 -11.68 -1.82
C GLU A 17 -15.13 -11.20 -1.92
N ASN A 18 -15.72 -10.92 -0.76
CA ASN A 18 -17.13 -10.62 -0.57
C ASN A 18 -17.39 -9.11 -0.72
N PHE A 19 -17.34 -8.64 -1.96
CA PHE A 19 -17.67 -7.27 -2.34
C PHE A 19 -18.92 -7.25 -3.23
N PRO A 20 -19.79 -6.24 -3.08
CA PRO A 20 -21.06 -6.17 -3.81
C PRO A 20 -20.85 -6.02 -5.33
N GLU A 21 -19.78 -5.32 -5.72
CA GLU A 21 -19.47 -5.04 -7.11
C GLU A 21 -18.81 -6.23 -7.82
N SER A 22 -19.03 -6.34 -9.13
CA SER A 22 -18.39 -7.36 -9.97
C SER A 22 -16.94 -7.02 -10.35
N SER A 23 -16.54 -5.76 -10.20
CA SER A 23 -15.19 -5.26 -10.49
C SER A 23 -14.11 -6.01 -9.69
N THR A 24 -12.94 -6.18 -10.30
CA THR A 24 -11.77 -6.86 -9.69
C THR A 24 -10.95 -5.94 -8.79
N PHE A 25 -11.26 -4.64 -8.82
CA PHE A 25 -10.75 -3.64 -7.91
C PHE A 25 -11.79 -2.56 -7.63
N GLU A 26 -11.59 -1.82 -6.55
CA GLU A 26 -12.41 -0.68 -6.16
C GLU A 26 -11.54 0.56 -6.02
N LEU A 27 -11.94 1.64 -6.71
CA LEU A 27 -11.34 2.95 -6.63
C LEU A 27 -12.27 3.89 -5.87
N ILE A 28 -11.78 4.51 -4.81
CA ILE A 28 -12.49 5.53 -4.03
C ILE A 28 -11.82 6.88 -4.27
N LYS A 29 -12.62 7.87 -4.72
CA LYS A 29 -12.18 9.25 -4.88
C LYS A 29 -12.08 9.95 -3.52
N GLY A 30 -11.13 10.88 -3.39
CA GLY A 30 -10.97 11.75 -2.23
C GLY A 30 -10.70 13.19 -2.65
N GLU A 31 -10.14 13.97 -1.75
CA GLU A 31 -9.80 15.39 -1.96
C GLU A 31 -8.31 15.68 -1.82
N LEU A 32 -7.58 14.88 -1.03
CA LEU A 32 -6.13 15.05 -0.89
C LEU A 32 -5.39 14.56 -2.14
N PRO A 33 -4.32 15.25 -2.60
CA PRO A 33 -3.60 14.91 -3.83
C PRO A 33 -2.63 13.72 -3.62
N VAL A 34 -3.12 12.64 -3.02
CA VAL A 34 -2.41 11.40 -2.73
C VAL A 34 -3.34 10.22 -2.94
N ILE A 35 -2.81 9.14 -3.50
CA ILE A 35 -3.50 7.86 -3.63
C ILE A 35 -2.79 6.77 -2.82
N LEU A 36 -3.59 5.99 -2.10
CA LEU A 36 -3.15 4.77 -1.44
C LEU A 36 -3.51 3.55 -2.28
N SER A 37 -2.58 2.61 -2.47
CA SER A 37 -2.84 1.36 -3.18
C SER A 37 -2.57 0.14 -2.32
N SER A 38 -3.32 -0.94 -2.58
CA SER A 38 -3.08 -2.28 -2.05
C SER A 38 -3.43 -3.33 -3.13
N PRO A 39 -2.52 -3.59 -4.09
CA PRO A 39 -2.78 -4.45 -5.24
C PRO A 39 -2.91 -5.93 -4.88
N HIS A 40 -2.41 -6.33 -3.71
CA HIS A 40 -2.46 -7.71 -3.21
C HIS A 40 -3.44 -7.88 -2.03
N SER A 41 -4.43 -7.01 -1.90
CA SER A 41 -5.46 -7.12 -0.85
C SER A 41 -6.37 -8.34 -0.96
N VAL A 42 -6.24 -9.15 -2.00
CA VAL A 42 -6.88 -10.46 -2.18
C VAL A 42 -5.85 -11.47 -2.68
N THR A 43 -6.24 -12.74 -2.82
CA THR A 43 -5.35 -13.74 -3.44
C THR A 43 -5.01 -13.32 -4.87
N HIS A 44 -3.79 -13.58 -5.32
CA HIS A 44 -3.34 -13.19 -6.67
C HIS A 44 -2.61 -14.35 -7.34
N PHE A 45 -2.42 -14.26 -8.66
CA PHE A 45 -1.82 -15.32 -9.45
C PHE A 45 -0.55 -14.83 -10.14
N ARG A 46 0.55 -15.53 -9.91
CA ARG A 46 1.86 -15.21 -10.49
C ARG A 46 2.54 -16.49 -10.95
N GLU A 47 2.94 -16.52 -12.22
CA GLU A 47 3.69 -17.63 -12.82
C GLU A 47 3.06 -19.01 -12.58
N GLY A 48 1.76 -19.14 -12.86
CA GLY A 48 1.06 -20.43 -12.74
C GLY A 48 0.67 -20.81 -11.32
N LYS A 49 0.91 -19.95 -10.32
CA LYS A 49 0.68 -20.26 -8.90
C LYS A 49 -0.16 -19.19 -8.22
N LEU A 50 -1.10 -19.65 -7.41
CA LEU A 50 -1.78 -18.79 -6.43
C LEU A 50 -0.78 -18.34 -5.35
N LYS A 51 -0.89 -17.07 -4.99
CA LYS A 51 -0.13 -16.42 -3.95
C LYS A 51 -1.08 -15.95 -2.85
N GLN A 52 -0.59 -16.03 -1.61
CA GLN A 52 -1.30 -15.59 -0.43
C GLN A 52 -1.67 -14.10 -0.57
N GLY A 53 -2.94 -13.77 -0.32
CA GLY A 53 -3.38 -12.38 -0.26
C GLY A 53 -2.90 -11.69 1.00
N GLU A 54 -2.62 -10.41 0.88
CA GLU A 54 -2.16 -9.49 1.92
C GLU A 54 -3.36 -8.73 2.49
N PHE A 55 -4.40 -9.46 2.87
CA PHE A 55 -5.77 -8.94 3.08
C PHE A 55 -5.88 -7.70 3.98
N MET A 56 -5.03 -7.61 5.01
CA MET A 56 -5.05 -6.48 5.94
C MET A 56 -4.65 -5.15 5.27
N THR A 57 -3.87 -5.17 4.18
CA THR A 57 -3.53 -3.95 3.43
C THR A 57 -4.79 -3.27 2.89
N GLY A 58 -5.74 -4.05 2.36
CA GLY A 58 -7.01 -3.54 1.88
C GLY A 58 -7.84 -2.90 3.00
N ALA A 59 -7.86 -3.51 4.19
CA ALA A 59 -8.55 -2.95 5.35
C ALA A 59 -7.88 -1.64 5.84
N ILE A 60 -6.55 -1.62 5.93
CA ILE A 60 -5.76 -0.44 6.31
C ILE A 60 -5.99 0.71 5.32
N VAL A 61 -5.94 0.45 4.02
CA VAL A 61 -6.19 1.46 2.98
C VAL A 61 -7.59 2.05 3.13
N LYS A 62 -8.64 1.24 3.36
CA LYS A 62 -10.02 1.75 3.57
C LYS A 62 -10.14 2.61 4.83
N VAL A 63 -9.47 2.22 5.92
CA VAL A 63 -9.47 3.02 7.16
C VAL A 63 -8.76 4.36 6.95
N LEU A 64 -7.60 4.37 6.30
CA LEU A 64 -6.85 5.59 6.00
C LEU A 64 -7.60 6.49 5.01
N GLN A 65 -8.20 5.92 3.97
CA GLN A 65 -9.06 6.61 3.02
C GLN A 65 -10.17 7.38 3.75
N LYS A 66 -10.92 6.69 4.61
CA LYS A 66 -12.01 7.32 5.39
C LYS A 66 -11.49 8.38 6.37
N LYS A 67 -10.34 8.14 7.00
CA LYS A 67 -9.75 9.05 8.00
C LYS A 67 -9.21 10.34 7.38
N LEU A 68 -8.63 10.24 6.18
CA LEU A 68 -7.91 11.34 5.52
C LEU A 68 -8.67 11.97 4.35
N ASN A 69 -9.74 11.33 3.87
CA ASN A 69 -10.40 11.68 2.62
C ASN A 69 -9.40 11.73 1.43
N CYS A 70 -8.48 10.77 1.37
CA CYS A 70 -7.55 10.62 0.24
C CYS A 70 -8.14 9.69 -0.83
N PHE A 71 -7.49 9.64 -2.00
CA PHE A 71 -7.81 8.63 -3.01
C PHE A 71 -7.30 7.27 -2.56
N ALA A 72 -7.99 6.20 -2.95
CA ALA A 72 -7.56 4.85 -2.64
C ALA A 72 -7.99 3.85 -3.70
N ILE A 73 -7.16 2.83 -3.94
CA ILE A 73 -7.50 1.70 -4.80
C ILE A 73 -7.10 0.37 -4.16
N THR A 74 -8.00 -0.59 -4.11
CA THR A 74 -7.75 -1.93 -3.55
C THR A 74 -8.23 -3.00 -4.53
N LYS A 75 -7.54 -4.13 -4.63
CA LYS A 75 -8.12 -5.28 -5.33
C LYS A 75 -9.23 -5.89 -4.49
N THR A 76 -10.32 -6.28 -5.14
CA THR A 76 -11.52 -6.84 -4.50
C THR A 76 -11.74 -8.30 -4.86
N LYS A 77 -11.17 -8.78 -5.98
CA LYS A 77 -11.29 -10.17 -6.44
C LYS A 77 -10.02 -10.67 -7.07
N ASN A 78 -9.79 -11.97 -6.96
CA ASN A 78 -8.82 -12.67 -7.75
C ASN A 78 -9.38 -12.93 -9.16
N ASP A 79 -8.69 -12.37 -10.14
CA ASP A 79 -8.96 -12.44 -11.58
C ASP A 79 -7.82 -13.16 -12.32
N PHE A 80 -7.07 -14.01 -11.60
CA PHE A 80 -5.94 -14.79 -12.10
C PHE A 80 -4.79 -13.94 -12.67
N SER A 81 -4.62 -12.74 -12.12
CA SER A 81 -3.53 -11.82 -12.48
C SER A 81 -2.82 -11.28 -11.25
N ASP A 82 -1.79 -10.47 -11.48
CA ASP A 82 -1.01 -9.79 -10.46
C ASP A 82 -0.57 -8.39 -10.91
N PRO A 83 -1.12 -7.31 -10.31
CA PRO A 83 -0.80 -5.94 -10.71
C PRO A 83 0.68 -5.55 -10.59
N ASN A 84 1.45 -6.24 -9.75
CA ASN A 84 2.88 -5.99 -9.56
C ASN A 84 3.79 -6.84 -10.44
N TYR A 85 3.23 -7.82 -11.15
CA TYR A 85 3.99 -8.73 -11.99
C TYR A 85 3.64 -8.59 -13.47
N ASP A 86 2.36 -8.40 -13.80
CA ASP A 86 1.91 -8.32 -15.18
C ASP A 86 2.30 -6.97 -15.81
N ASP A 87 2.68 -7.00 -17.08
CA ASP A 87 3.16 -5.82 -17.80
C ASP A 87 2.04 -4.77 -17.93
N ILE A 88 0.92 -5.17 -18.53
CA ILE A 88 -0.30 -4.37 -18.65
C ILE A 88 -1.33 -4.92 -17.70
N HIS A 89 -1.93 -4.05 -16.88
CA HIS A 89 -2.93 -4.48 -15.91
C HIS A 89 -3.99 -3.38 -15.67
N PRO A 90 -5.31 -3.67 -15.77
CA PRO A 90 -6.38 -2.68 -15.57
C PRO A 90 -6.28 -1.87 -14.27
N TYR A 91 -5.90 -2.52 -13.16
CA TYR A 91 -5.57 -1.85 -11.90
C TYR A 91 -4.55 -0.71 -12.07
N LYS A 92 -3.42 -0.95 -12.76
CA LYS A 92 -2.39 0.08 -12.96
C LYS A 92 -2.87 1.19 -13.90
N GLU A 93 -3.63 0.84 -14.93
CA GLU A 93 -4.23 1.83 -15.82
C GLU A 93 -5.20 2.75 -15.07
N ALA A 94 -6.06 2.21 -14.21
CA ALA A 94 -6.97 3.00 -13.38
C ALA A 94 -6.22 3.95 -12.44
N VAL A 95 -5.08 3.52 -11.88
CA VAL A 95 -4.22 4.41 -11.07
C VAL A 95 -3.64 5.54 -11.93
N LYS A 96 -3.11 5.25 -13.11
CA LYS A 96 -2.54 6.27 -14.01
C LYS A 96 -3.59 7.28 -14.46
N GLU A 97 -4.78 6.79 -14.79
CA GLU A 97 -5.93 7.62 -15.18
C GLU A 97 -6.33 8.57 -14.05
N ILE A 98 -6.57 8.06 -12.84
CA ILE A 98 -7.02 8.91 -11.72
C ILE A 98 -5.94 9.90 -11.26
N VAL A 99 -4.66 9.50 -11.33
CA VAL A 99 -3.53 10.40 -11.04
C VAL A 99 -3.54 11.59 -12.01
N THR A 100 -3.76 11.32 -13.30
CA THR A 100 -3.77 12.34 -14.34
C THR A 100 -5.02 13.22 -14.26
N GLU A 101 -6.21 12.62 -14.12
CA GLU A 101 -7.51 13.31 -14.04
C GLU A 101 -7.58 14.27 -12.83
N HIS A 102 -7.03 13.86 -11.68
CA HIS A 102 -7.14 14.62 -10.43
C HIS A 102 -5.84 15.28 -9.98
N HIS A 103 -4.80 15.27 -10.82
CA HIS A 103 -3.49 15.87 -10.52
C HIS A 103 -2.92 15.41 -9.17
N LEU A 104 -3.00 14.10 -8.91
CA LEU A 104 -2.44 13.53 -7.69
C LEU A 104 -0.92 13.67 -7.71
N ARG A 105 -0.30 13.87 -6.55
CA ARG A 105 1.11 14.24 -6.43
C ARG A 105 1.95 13.17 -5.73
N PHE A 106 1.33 12.11 -5.20
CA PHE A 106 2.03 11.03 -4.51
C PHE A 106 1.23 9.73 -4.55
N LEU A 107 1.93 8.61 -4.63
CA LEU A 107 1.37 7.27 -4.45
C LEU A 107 2.09 6.54 -3.31
N MET A 108 1.30 5.96 -2.40
CA MET A 108 1.80 5.06 -1.35
C MET A 108 1.20 3.66 -1.54
N ASP A 109 2.03 2.69 -1.91
CA ASP A 109 1.64 1.31 -2.19
C ASP A 109 1.93 0.42 -0.98
N LEU A 110 0.90 -0.17 -0.39
CA LEU A 110 1.01 -0.95 0.84
C LEU A 110 1.07 -2.45 0.55
N HIS A 111 2.07 -3.10 1.15
CA HIS A 111 2.35 -4.53 1.05
C HIS A 111 2.62 -5.16 2.41
N ILE A 112 2.69 -6.49 2.46
CA ILE A 112 3.04 -7.26 3.65
C ILE A 112 4.21 -8.20 3.39
N MET A 113 5.27 -8.04 4.18
CA MET A 113 6.36 -9.02 4.25
C MET A 113 6.15 -10.07 5.35
N SER A 114 6.79 -11.22 5.18
CA SER A 114 6.74 -12.34 6.12
C SER A 114 7.08 -11.94 7.57
N SER A 115 6.33 -12.50 8.53
CA SER A 115 6.56 -12.34 9.97
C SER A 115 7.96 -12.77 10.44
N LYS A 116 8.63 -13.64 9.68
CA LYS A 116 9.97 -14.15 9.96
C LYS A 116 11.08 -13.15 9.63
N ARG A 117 10.79 -12.05 8.93
CA ARG A 117 11.78 -11.02 8.60
C ARG A 117 12.21 -10.27 9.88
N PRO A 118 13.49 -9.90 10.02
CA PRO A 118 13.96 -9.17 11.20
C PRO A 118 13.41 -7.74 11.23
N ASN A 119 13.24 -7.11 10.07
CA ASN A 119 12.82 -5.71 9.95
C ASN A 119 11.32 -5.54 10.18
N ALA A 120 10.93 -4.39 10.72
CA ALA A 120 9.54 -4.05 10.98
C ALA A 120 8.86 -3.47 9.73
N ILE A 121 9.57 -2.61 9.02
CA ILE A 121 9.12 -1.96 7.78
C ILE A 121 10.27 -1.99 6.78
N GLU A 122 9.94 -2.18 5.51
CA GLU A 122 10.84 -1.88 4.41
C GLU A 122 10.21 -0.90 3.44
N ILE A 123 10.97 0.12 3.07
CA ILE A 123 10.57 1.17 2.14
C ILE A 123 11.23 0.89 0.79
N GLY A 124 10.41 0.65 -0.23
CA GLY A 124 10.86 0.49 -1.61
C GLY A 124 10.70 1.78 -2.40
N THR A 125 11.81 2.33 -2.90
CA THR A 125 11.84 3.57 -3.70
C THR A 125 12.31 3.33 -5.15
N GLY A 126 12.54 2.07 -5.51
CA GLY A 126 13.15 1.67 -6.76
C GLY A 126 14.62 2.07 -6.83
N VAL A 127 15.32 2.06 -5.68
CA VAL A 127 16.68 2.60 -5.54
C VAL A 127 16.73 4.09 -5.93
N GLY A 128 15.78 4.85 -5.39
CA GLY A 128 15.54 6.28 -5.63
C GLY A 128 14.79 6.62 -6.91
N LYS A 129 14.66 5.70 -7.87
CA LYS A 129 14.08 6.01 -9.19
C LYS A 129 12.61 6.39 -9.14
N ASN A 130 11.82 5.71 -8.31
CA ASN A 130 10.37 5.95 -8.22
C ASN A 130 10.05 7.25 -7.47
N VAL A 131 11.04 7.90 -6.86
CA VAL A 131 10.91 9.17 -6.11
C VAL A 131 11.81 10.26 -6.67
N PHE A 132 12.32 10.09 -7.89
CA PHE A 132 13.19 11.06 -8.57
C PHE A 132 14.44 11.43 -7.75
N HIS A 133 14.98 10.47 -7.01
CA HIS A 133 16.11 10.62 -6.09
C HIS A 133 15.90 11.67 -4.99
N ASN A 134 14.65 12.07 -4.72
CA ASN A 134 14.32 12.94 -3.59
C ASN A 134 14.20 12.10 -2.32
N THR A 135 15.29 12.05 -1.55
CA THR A 135 15.39 11.15 -0.38
C THR A 135 14.55 11.56 0.83
N LYS A 136 13.82 12.68 0.71
CA LYS A 136 12.99 13.21 1.77
C LYS A 136 11.79 12.31 2.08
N TYR A 137 11.24 11.65 1.06
CA TYR A 137 10.03 10.86 1.22
C TYR A 137 10.27 9.63 2.10
N GLU A 138 11.32 8.85 1.84
CA GLU A 138 11.68 7.72 2.70
C GLU A 138 12.14 8.17 4.09
N GLY A 139 12.80 9.34 4.19
CA GLY A 139 13.15 9.95 5.48
C GLY A 139 11.92 10.25 6.36
N ILE A 140 10.90 10.88 5.78
CA ILE A 140 9.63 11.18 6.47
C ILE A 140 8.94 9.90 6.93
N ILE A 141 8.88 8.88 6.08
CA ILE A 141 8.21 7.61 6.40
C ILE A 141 8.97 6.89 7.52
N LYS A 142 10.29 6.78 7.38
CA LYS A 142 11.17 6.17 8.39
C LYS A 142 11.00 6.83 9.76
N GLU A 143 11.10 8.15 9.83
CA GLU A 143 10.91 8.91 11.07
C GLU A 143 9.50 8.69 11.66
N SER A 144 8.47 8.63 10.81
CA SER A 144 7.08 8.45 11.25
C SER A 144 6.84 7.08 11.91
N PHE A 145 7.50 6.02 11.43
CA PHE A 145 7.47 4.70 12.06
C PHE A 145 8.35 4.61 13.30
N GLU A 146 9.59 5.12 13.24
CA GLU A 146 10.54 5.02 14.35
C GLU A 146 10.11 5.84 15.57
N SER A 147 9.49 7.01 15.36
CA SER A 147 8.90 7.81 16.44
C SER A 147 7.75 7.11 17.17
N LYS A 148 7.18 6.05 16.59
CA LYS A 148 6.18 5.17 17.20
C LYS A 148 6.78 3.85 17.71
N SER A 149 8.11 3.77 17.76
CA SER A 149 8.87 2.57 18.15
C SER A 149 8.62 1.37 17.24
N ILE A 150 8.32 1.61 15.95
CA ILE A 150 8.28 0.58 14.92
C ILE A 150 9.63 0.61 14.19
N ALA A 151 10.50 -0.32 14.55
CA ALA A 151 11.86 -0.45 14.03
C ALA A 151 12.30 -1.94 14.03
N PRO A 152 13.30 -2.34 13.24
CA PRO A 152 14.05 -1.54 12.27
C PRO A 152 13.22 -1.16 11.03
N VAL A 153 13.46 0.05 10.52
CA VAL A 153 12.97 0.50 9.19
C VAL A 153 14.15 0.57 8.24
N ILE A 154 14.10 -0.23 7.18
CA ILE A 154 15.13 -0.33 6.14
C ILE A 154 14.62 0.23 4.81
N ILE A 155 15.51 0.52 3.87
CA ILE A 155 15.21 1.13 2.58
C ILE A 155 15.92 0.33 1.47
N ASP A 156 15.16 -0.11 0.47
CA ASP A 156 15.65 -0.76 -0.76
C ASP A 156 16.63 -1.94 -0.56
N GLU A 157 16.46 -2.79 0.46
CA GLU A 157 17.36 -3.95 0.65
C GLU A 157 16.88 -5.20 -0.11
N LEU A 158 15.62 -5.58 0.05
CA LEU A 158 15.01 -6.78 -0.51
C LEU A 158 13.79 -6.45 -1.40
N PHE A 159 12.92 -5.57 -0.93
CA PHE A 159 11.68 -5.17 -1.58
C PHE A 159 11.80 -3.73 -2.07
N THR A 160 12.65 -3.54 -3.08
CA THR A 160 12.93 -2.21 -3.62
C THR A 160 11.73 -1.56 -4.31
N GLY A 161 10.70 -2.31 -4.70
CA GLY A 161 9.60 -1.81 -5.54
C GLY A 161 10.07 -1.29 -6.91
N GLY A 162 11.29 -1.63 -7.34
CA GLY A 162 11.94 -1.09 -8.55
C GLY A 162 11.80 -1.93 -9.81
N PHE A 163 11.28 -3.17 -9.72
CA PHE A 163 11.05 -4.01 -10.90
C PHE A 163 10.07 -3.33 -11.86
N LYS A 164 10.28 -3.49 -13.17
CA LYS A 164 9.58 -2.68 -14.19
C LYS A 164 8.06 -2.70 -14.09
N ASN A 165 7.47 -3.81 -13.64
CA ASN A 165 6.04 -4.04 -13.66
C ASN A 165 5.36 -3.71 -12.33
N THR A 166 6.10 -3.37 -11.28
CA THR A 166 5.49 -3.01 -9.99
C THR A 166 4.63 -1.76 -10.16
N VAL A 167 3.58 -1.65 -9.35
CA VAL A 167 2.66 -0.50 -9.36
C VAL A 167 3.46 0.80 -9.22
N CYS A 168 4.35 0.90 -8.24
CA CYS A 168 5.20 2.07 -8.04
C CYS A 168 6.07 2.41 -9.26
N SER A 169 6.73 1.41 -9.88
CA SER A 169 7.64 1.63 -10.99
C SER A 169 6.90 2.03 -12.28
N ASP A 170 5.78 1.37 -12.56
CA ASP A 170 4.95 1.66 -13.74
C ASP A 170 4.30 3.05 -13.63
N VAL A 171 3.66 3.35 -12.50
CA VAL A 171 2.96 4.62 -12.28
C VAL A 171 3.96 5.78 -12.26
N SER A 172 5.04 5.69 -11.48
CA SER A 172 6.02 6.78 -11.41
C SER A 172 6.59 7.13 -12.78
N LYS A 173 6.96 6.12 -13.59
CA LYS A 173 7.48 6.34 -14.95
C LYS A 173 6.44 6.86 -15.92
N SER A 174 5.19 6.41 -15.82
CA SER A 174 4.16 6.72 -16.79
C SER A 174 3.56 8.12 -16.61
N VAL A 175 3.33 8.53 -15.35
CA VAL A 175 2.61 9.77 -15.03
C VAL A 175 3.44 10.76 -14.22
N GLY A 176 4.70 10.44 -13.89
CA GLY A 176 5.66 11.42 -13.40
C GLY A 176 5.44 11.89 -11.96
N ILE A 177 4.92 11.02 -11.08
CA ILE A 177 4.76 11.32 -9.65
C ILE A 177 5.68 10.44 -8.78
N PRO A 178 6.07 10.91 -7.58
CA PRO A 178 6.76 10.08 -6.60
C PRO A 178 5.85 8.93 -6.13
N CYS A 179 6.40 7.72 -6.11
CA CYS A 179 5.74 6.50 -5.65
C CYS A 179 6.62 5.75 -4.67
N ILE A 180 6.05 5.35 -3.52
CA ILE A 180 6.74 4.53 -2.52
C ILE A 180 5.97 3.25 -2.24
N GLN A 181 6.68 2.12 -2.25
CA GLN A 181 6.21 0.86 -1.70
C GLN A 181 6.55 0.78 -0.20
N ILE A 182 5.61 0.32 0.63
CA ILE A 182 5.83 0.04 2.05
C ILE A 182 5.48 -1.41 2.30
N GLU A 183 6.50 -2.20 2.63
CA GLU A 183 6.35 -3.56 3.12
C GLU A 183 6.23 -3.56 4.63
N ILE A 184 5.07 -3.97 5.13
CA ILE A 184 4.79 -4.01 6.57
C ILE A 184 5.00 -5.44 7.07
N ASN A 185 5.79 -5.61 8.12
CA ASN A 185 5.95 -6.94 8.70
C ASN A 185 4.61 -7.46 9.23
N TRP A 186 4.18 -8.64 8.77
CA TRP A 186 2.91 -9.25 9.16
C TRP A 186 2.71 -9.29 10.68
N ARG A 187 3.76 -9.51 11.48
CA ARG A 187 3.64 -9.56 12.95
C ARG A 187 3.05 -8.29 13.57
N LEU A 188 3.13 -7.15 12.88
CA LEU A 188 2.55 -5.89 13.33
C LEU A 188 1.04 -5.81 13.07
N LEU A 189 0.53 -6.65 12.16
CA LEU A 189 -0.83 -6.61 11.63
C LEU A 189 -1.68 -7.81 12.04
N ASP A 190 -1.07 -8.86 12.59
CA ASP A 190 -1.78 -10.09 12.97
C ASP A 190 -2.66 -9.89 14.21
N LEU A 191 -3.94 -9.59 13.98
CA LEU A 191 -4.95 -9.34 15.01
C LEU A 191 -5.33 -10.58 15.83
N ALA A 192 -4.81 -11.76 15.50
CA ALA A 192 -4.93 -12.95 16.34
C ALA A 192 -3.90 -12.96 17.49
N THR A 193 -2.91 -12.06 17.46
CA THR A 193 -1.86 -11.96 18.48
C THR A 193 -2.02 -10.70 19.31
N GLU A 194 -1.71 -10.79 20.61
CA GLU A 194 -1.76 -9.62 21.51
C GLU A 194 -0.66 -8.58 21.21
N ASN A 195 0.39 -8.99 20.49
CA ASN A 195 1.54 -8.15 20.18
C ASN A 195 1.38 -7.33 18.89
N HIS A 196 0.20 -7.36 18.26
CA HIS A 196 -0.06 -6.56 17.07
C HIS A 196 0.16 -5.06 17.36
N GLN A 197 0.60 -4.31 16.37
CA GLN A 197 0.85 -2.88 16.47
C GLN A 197 0.04 -2.08 15.43
N VAL A 198 -1.11 -2.61 14.99
CA VAL A 198 -1.90 -2.05 13.88
C VAL A 198 -2.27 -0.57 14.09
N GLN A 199 -2.61 -0.15 15.31
CA GLN A 199 -2.90 1.26 15.60
C GLN A 199 -1.66 2.14 15.39
N LYS A 200 -0.49 1.69 15.84
CA LYS A 200 0.77 2.42 15.63
C LYS A 200 1.14 2.47 14.14
N VAL A 201 0.86 1.40 13.38
CA VAL A 201 1.05 1.38 11.93
C VAL A 201 0.13 2.41 11.26
N LEU A 202 -1.17 2.42 11.58
CA LEU A 202 -2.12 3.40 11.06
C LEU A 202 -1.72 4.84 11.41
N ASP A 203 -1.27 5.08 12.65
CA ASP A 203 -0.77 6.38 13.07
C ASP A 203 0.48 6.79 12.27
N SER A 204 1.43 5.88 12.09
CA SER A 204 2.68 6.14 11.36
C SER A 204 2.40 6.46 9.89
N LEU A 205 1.50 5.71 9.25
CA LEU A 205 1.04 5.97 7.89
C LEU A 205 0.31 7.31 7.80
N THR A 206 -0.59 7.60 8.75
CA THR A 206 -1.27 8.91 8.84
C THR A 206 -0.25 10.06 8.92
N THR A 207 0.71 9.96 9.84
CA THR A 207 1.76 10.99 10.01
C THR A 207 2.61 11.12 8.76
N SER A 208 2.98 10.01 8.12
CA SER A 208 3.76 10.00 6.87
C SER A 208 3.04 10.77 5.77
N ILE A 209 1.78 10.42 5.49
CA ILE A 209 0.95 11.04 4.45
C ILE A 209 0.80 12.54 4.72
N MET A 210 0.46 12.93 5.96
CA MET A 210 0.27 14.33 6.31
C MET A 210 1.55 15.15 6.25
N LYS A 211 2.71 14.56 6.60
CA LYS A 211 4.01 15.23 6.44
C LYS A 211 4.37 15.37 4.97
N ILE A 212 4.20 14.33 4.15
CA ILE A 212 4.47 14.37 2.70
C ILE A 212 3.64 15.47 2.02
N LEU A 213 2.35 15.56 2.31
CA LEU A 213 1.46 16.56 1.70
C LEU A 213 1.85 18.01 2.03
N LYS A 214 2.49 18.26 3.19
CA LYS A 214 2.97 19.60 3.56
C LYS A 214 4.20 20.04 2.80
N GLU A 215 4.89 19.10 2.16
CA GLU A 215 6.19 19.31 1.51
C GLU A 215 6.06 19.40 -0.01
N GLN A 216 4.83 19.40 -0.53
CA GLN A 216 4.48 19.40 -1.95
C GLN A 216 3.84 20.69 -2.42
#